data_AF-A0A5A4PVR2-F1
#
_entry.id   AF-A0A5A4PVR2-F1
#
_cell.length_a   1.000
_cell.length_b   1.000
_cell.length_c   1.000
_cell.angle_alpha   90.00
_cell.angle_beta   90.00
_cell.angle_gamma   90.00
#
_symmetry.space_group_name_H-M   'P 1'
#
loop_
_entity.id
_entity.type
_entity.pdbx_description
1 polymer ?
#
loop_
_entity_poly.entity_id
_entity_poly.type
_entity_poly.pdbx_seq_one_letter_code
_entity_poly.pdbx_strand_id
1 'polypeptide(L)' 'LYQIAPSMNPNLLTTMAIMSVLVGGWGGLNQTQLRKILAYSSIAHMGWMIAVTTYNPTLMLLNLTIYIAMTLGTFMLFML' A
#
# COMPACT_ATOMS: atom_id res chain seq x y z
N LEU A 1 7.41 -15.01 4.30
CA LEU A 1 6.00 -15.03 4.77
C LEU A 1 5.70 -16.28 5.59
N TYR A 2 5.82 -17.49 5.02
CA TYR A 2 5.54 -18.73 5.76
C TYR A 2 6.35 -18.93 7.06
N GLN A 3 7.62 -18.51 7.09
CA GLN A 3 8.49 -18.67 8.27
C GLN A 3 8.16 -17.70 9.43
N ILE A 4 7.52 -16.56 9.15
CA ILE A 4 7.19 -15.51 10.13
C ILE A 4 5.68 -15.46 10.44
N ALA A 5 4.87 -16.27 9.75
CA ALA A 5 3.44 -16.39 10.02
C ALA A 5 3.11 -16.67 11.51
N PRO A 6 3.83 -17.56 12.24
CA PRO A 6 3.48 -17.82 13.64
C PRO A 6 3.82 -16.67 14.60
N SER A 7 4.67 -15.72 14.21
CA SER A 7 5.04 -14.55 15.03
C SER A 7 4.26 -13.28 14.65
N MET A 8 3.35 -13.35 13.69
CA MET A 8 2.53 -12.23 13.26
C MET A 8 1.34 -12.01 14.20
N ASN A 9 1.25 -10.83 14.81
CA ASN A 9 0.08 -10.43 15.59
C ASN A 9 -0.99 -9.80 14.67
N PRO A 10 -2.14 -10.45 14.45
CA PRO A 10 -3.17 -9.97 13.52
C PRO A 10 -3.82 -8.66 13.96
N ASN A 11 -3.96 -8.41 15.27
CA ASN A 11 -4.53 -7.17 15.78
C ASN A 11 -3.62 -5.96 15.52
N LEU A 12 -2.31 -6.16 15.66
CA LEU A 12 -1.33 -5.13 15.31
C LEU A 12 -1.31 -4.86 13.79
N LEU A 13 -1.34 -5.92 12.98
CA LEU A 13 -1.31 -5.77 11.51
C LEU A 13 -2.54 -5.06 10.97
N THR A 14 -3.73 -5.39 11.48
CA THR A 14 -4.99 -4.74 11.09
C THR A 14 -5.04 -3.28 11.50
N THR A 15 -4.60 -2.93 12.72
CA THR A 15 -4.53 -1.53 13.16
C THR A 15 -3.55 -0.71 12.31
N MET A 16 -2.37 -1.25 12.00
CA MET A 16 -1.40 -0.60 11.10
C MET A 16 -1.98 -0.44 9.68
N ALA A 17 -2.66 -1.46 9.16
CA ALA A 17 -3.29 -1.41 7.85
C ALA A 17 -4.34 -0.29 7.77
N ILE A 18 -5.25 -0.21 8.74
CA ILE A 18 -6.29 0.83 8.79
C ILE A 18 -5.64 2.22 8.88
N MET A 19 -4.66 2.41 9.77
CA MET A 19 -3.99 3.70 9.91
C MET A 19 -3.30 4.15 8.62
N SER A 20 -2.63 3.24 7.91
CA SER A 20 -1.97 3.57 6.65
C SER A 20 -2.97 3.93 5.53
N VAL A 21 -4.10 3.22 5.41
CA VAL A 21 -5.15 3.59 4.45
C VAL A 21 -5.74 4.96 4.77
N LEU A 22 -6.00 5.27 6.05
CA LEU A 22 -6.53 6.57 6.47
C LEU A 22 -5.54 7.71 6.20
N VAL A 23 -4.27 7.55 6.57
CA VAL A 23 -3.22 8.57 6.36
C VAL A 23 -2.93 8.76 4.87
N GLY A 24 -2.86 7.68 4.09
CA GLY A 24 -2.68 7.75 2.63
C GLY A 24 -3.87 8.42 1.93
N GLY A 25 -5.10 8.09 2.34
CA GLY A 25 -6.32 8.68 1.81
C GLY A 25 -6.42 10.17 2.11
N TRP A 26 -6.44 10.56 3.38
CA TRP A 26 -6.58 11.97 3.77
C TRP A 26 -5.38 12.82 3.38
N GLY A 27 -4.17 12.28 3.54
CA GLY A 27 -2.94 13.01 3.25
C GLY A 27 -2.75 13.32 1.77
N GLY A 28 -3.30 12.49 0.88
CA GLY A 28 -3.22 12.69 -0.57
C GLY A 28 -4.18 13.75 -1.13
N LEU A 29 -5.34 13.98 -0.49
CA LEU A 29 -6.41 14.83 -1.03
C LEU A 29 -6.00 16.30 -1.23
N ASN A 30 -5.14 16.84 -0.35
CA ASN A 30 -4.77 18.25 -0.37
C ASN A 30 -3.35 18.49 -0.92
N GLN A 31 -2.82 17.57 -1.72
CA GLN A 31 -1.50 17.71 -2.33
C GLN A 31 -1.63 18.16 -3.78
N THR A 32 -0.88 19.20 -4.14
CA THR A 32 -0.78 19.68 -5.54
C THR A 32 0.41 19.08 -6.28
N GLN A 33 1.42 18.60 -5.55
CA GLN A 33 2.64 18.03 -6.12
C GLN A 33 2.44 16.54 -6.41
N LEU A 34 2.59 16.14 -7.68
CA LEU A 34 2.38 14.76 -8.14
C LEU A 34 3.23 13.74 -7.37
N ARG A 35 4.49 14.09 -7.06
CA ARG A 35 5.39 13.28 -6.20
C ARG A 35 4.80 12.99 -4.82
N LYS A 36 4.14 13.96 -4.20
CA LYS A 36 3.52 13.79 -2.88
C LYS A 36 2.26 12.93 -2.98
N ILE A 37 1.44 13.14 -4.02
CA ILE A 37 0.25 12.32 -4.29
C ILE A 37 0.66 10.84 -4.41
N LEU A 38 1.71 10.54 -5.19
CA LEU A 38 2.22 9.17 -5.35
C LEU A 38 2.82 8.59 -4.05
N ALA A 39 3.42 9.44 -3.21
CA ALA A 39 3.88 8.99 -1.90
C ALA A 39 2.69 8.58 -1.00
N TYR A 40 1.63 9.39 -0.95
CA TYR A 40 0.42 9.06 -0.17
C TYR A 40 -0.34 7.85 -0.72
N SER A 41 -0.40 7.67 -2.05
CA SER A 41 -0.99 6.46 -2.63
C SER A 41 -0.19 5.20 -2.26
N SER A 42 1.15 5.29 -2.16
CA SER A 42 1.99 4.17 -1.71
C SER A 42 1.69 3.75 -0.26
N ILE A 43 1.43 4.73 0.62
CA ILE A 43 1.06 4.47 2.02
C ILE A 43 -0.28 3.73 2.08
N ALA A 44 -1.27 4.15 1.28
CA ALA A 44 -2.56 3.48 1.23
C ALA A 44 -2.47 2.06 0.65
N HIS A 45 -1.71 1.86 -0.44
CA HIS A 45 -1.54 0.53 -1.05
C HIS A 45 -0.81 -0.44 -0.12
N MET A 46 0.20 0.02 0.63
CA MET A 46 0.86 -0.80 1.65
C MET A 46 -0.11 -1.24 2.75
N GLY A 47 -1.08 -0.40 3.13
CA GLY A 47 -2.14 -0.78 4.05
C GLY A 47 -2.99 -1.95 3.57
N TRP A 48 -3.43 -1.90 2.31
CA TRP A 48 -4.17 -3.00 1.68
C TRP A 48 -3.34 -4.28 1.58
N MET A 49 -2.04 -4.16 1.29
CA MET A 49 -1.13 -5.31 1.27
C MET A 49 -1.02 -5.95 2.64
N ILE A 50 -0.79 -5.15 3.70
CA ILE A 50 -0.69 -5.62 5.09
C ILE A 50 -1.98 -6.32 5.52
N ALA A 51 -3.14 -5.73 5.25
CA ALA A 51 -4.44 -6.31 5.62
C ALA A 51 -4.66 -7.71 5.03
N VAL A 52 -4.22 -7.93 3.78
CA VAL A 52 -4.45 -9.19 3.06
C VAL A 52 -3.38 -10.25 3.37
N THR A 53 -2.20 -9.86 3.87
CA THR A 53 -1.11 -10.80 4.18
C THR A 53 -1.49 -11.92 5.16
N THR A 54 -2.37 -11.65 6.12
CA THR A 54 -2.81 -12.62 7.13
C THR A 54 -3.77 -13.67 6.56
N TYR A 55 -4.45 -13.35 5.45
CA TYR A 55 -5.44 -14.23 4.83
C TYR A 55 -4.83 -15.00 3.66
N ASN A 56 -4.20 -14.29 2.72
CA ASN A 56 -3.57 -14.90 1.57
C ASN A 56 -2.40 -14.06 1.05
N PRO A 57 -1.14 -14.52 1.21
CA PRO A 57 0.03 -13.77 0.74
C PRO A 57 0.09 -13.64 -0.79
N THR A 58 -0.59 -14.50 -1.56
CA THR A 58 -0.59 -14.39 -3.03
C THR A 58 -1.39 -13.17 -3.51
N LEU A 59 -2.46 -12.82 -2.81
CA LEU A 59 -3.25 -11.61 -3.11
C LEU A 59 -2.47 -10.33 -2.76
N MET A 60 -1.61 -10.36 -1.73
CA MET A 60 -0.69 -9.26 -1.47
C MET A 60 0.31 -9.07 -2.62
N LEU A 61 0.88 -10.16 -3.14
CA LEU A 61 1.77 -10.10 -4.31
C LEU A 61 1.05 -9.57 -5.56
N LEU A 62 -0.20 -9.97 -5.79
CA LEU A 62 -1.02 -9.45 -6.87
C LEU A 62 -1.25 -7.92 -6.75
N ASN A 63 -1.56 -7.44 -5.55
CA ASN A 63 -1.72 -6.00 -5.32
C ASN A 63 -0.41 -5.25 -5.57
N LEU A 64 0.74 -5.82 -5.17
CA LEU A 64 2.05 -5.25 -5.43
C LEU A 64 2.36 -5.14 -6.93
N THR A 65 2.08 -6.17 -7.71
CA THR A 65 2.36 -6.14 -9.15
C THR A 65 1.49 -5.11 -9.88
N ILE A 66 0.20 -5.03 -9.53
CA ILE A 66 -0.71 -4.02 -10.07
C ILE A 66 -0.24 -2.61 -9.69
N TYR A 67 0.14 -2.40 -8.42
CA TYR A 67 0.60 -1.11 -7.95
C TYR A 67 1.88 -0.63 -8.66
N ILE A 68 2.87 -1.53 -8.84
CA ILE A 68 4.10 -1.21 -9.58
C ILE A 68 3.78 -0.85 -11.03
N ALA A 69 2.92 -1.62 -11.71
CA ALA A 69 2.54 -1.34 -13.11
C ALA A 69 1.87 0.04 -13.25
N MET A 70 0.94 0.36 -12.36
CA MET A 70 0.22 1.64 -12.36
C MET A 70 1.16 2.82 -12.07
N THR A 71 2.01 2.70 -11.04
CA THR A 71 2.93 3.79 -10.66
C THR A 71 3.97 4.04 -11.74
N LEU A 72 4.57 3.00 -12.32
CA LEU A 72 5.47 3.14 -13.46
C LEU A 72 4.78 3.85 -14.63
N GLY A 73 3.56 3.46 -14.97
CA GLY A 73 2.77 4.13 -16.01
C GLY A 73 2.57 5.62 -15.74
N THR A 74 2.23 6.01 -14.50
CA THR A 74 2.09 7.42 -14.12
C THR A 74 3.41 8.19 -14.14
N PHE A 75 4.50 7.56 -13.70
CA PHE A 75 5.84 8.17 -13.74
C PHE A 75 6.27 8.43 -15.18
N MET A 76 6.06 7.47 -16.09
CA MET A 76 6.39 7.61 -17.51
C MET A 76 5.58 8.70 -18.21
N LEU A 77 4.31 8.89 -17.83
CA LEU A 77 3.44 9.88 -18.47
C LEU A 77 3.63 11.31 -17.95
N PHE A 78 3.95 11.48 -16.67
CA PHE A 78 3.88 12.79 -16.02
C PHE A 78 5.19 13.28 -15.38
N MET A 79 6.18 12.42 -15.20
CA MET A 79 7.43 12.76 -14.51
C MET A 79 8.71 12.42 -15.26
N LEU A 80 8.58 11.81 -16.43
CA LEU A 80 9.62 11.67 -17.44
C LEU A 80 9.34 12.70 -18.54
#